data_AF-A0AA42WX84-F1
#
_entry.id   AF-A0AA42WX84-F1
#
_cell.length_a   1.000
_cell.length_b   1.000
_cell.length_c   1.000
_cell.angle_alpha   90.00
_cell.angle_beta   90.00
_cell.angle_gamma   90.00
#
_symmetry.space_group_name_H-M   'P 1'
#
loop_
_entity.id
_entity.type
_entity.pdbx_description
1 polymer ?
#
loop_
_entity_poly.entity_id
_entity_poly.type
_entity_poly.pdbx_seq_one_letter_code
_entity_poly.pdbx_strand_id
1 'polypeptide(L)' 'MEPLVLSINDTAKALGVGRSSIYALIKSGGLDAIKIGRRTLLTTESVRRIAQPRPLA' A
#
# COMPACT_ATOMS: atom_id res chain seq x y z
N MET A 1 13.23 -14.21 -3.30
CA MET A 1 11.82 -14.37 -2.88
C MET A 1 11.25 -12.97 -2.73
N GLU A 2 10.08 -12.69 -3.32
CA GLU A 2 9.42 -11.38 -3.15
C GLU A 2 8.73 -11.28 -1.79
N PRO A 3 8.67 -10.08 -1.17
CA PRO A 3 7.99 -9.89 0.10
C PRO A 3 6.48 -10.03 -0.06
N LEU A 4 5.81 -10.70 0.88
CA LEU A 4 4.35 -10.80 0.93
C LEU A 4 3.70 -9.49 1.39
N VAL A 5 4.43 -8.71 2.18
CA VAL A 5 3.97 -7.44 2.73
C VAL A 5 5.09 -6.41 2.79
N LEU A 6 4.71 -5.14 2.69
CA LEU A 6 5.60 -4.00 2.74
C LEU A 6 5.31 -3.13 3.96
N SER A 7 6.32 -2.43 4.48
CA SER A 7 6.06 -1.39 5.48
C SER A 7 5.36 -0.19 4.83
N ILE A 8 4.78 0.70 5.64
CA ILE A 8 4.23 1.97 5.15
C ILE A 8 5.30 2.77 4.35
N ASN A 9 6.54 2.78 4.83
CA ASN A 9 7.63 3.50 4.18
C ASN A 9 8.03 2.85 2.85
N ASP A 10 8.08 1.52 2.78
CA ASP A 10 8.43 0.82 1.54
C ASP A 10 7.30 0.93 0.52
N THR A 11 6.05 0.92 0.98
CA THR A 11 4.88 1.16 0.12
C THR A 11 4.89 2.57 -0.46
N ALA A 12 5.20 3.58 0.36
CA ALA A 12 5.33 4.97 -0.08
C ALA A 12 6.41 5.12 -1.16
N LYS A 13 7.58 4.49 -0.96
CA LYS A 13 8.66 4.45 -1.96
C LYS A 13 8.23 3.72 -3.23
N ALA A 14 7.59 2.56 -3.11
CA ALA A 14 7.16 1.74 -4.25
C ALA A 14 6.13 2.45 -5.14
N LEU A 15 5.22 3.22 -4.53
CA LEU A 15 4.19 3.97 -5.25
C LEU A 15 4.60 5.40 -5.63
N GLY A 16 5.75 5.90 -5.16
CA GLY A 16 6.20 7.27 -5.41
C GLY A 16 5.33 8.34 -4.74
N VAL A 17 4.69 8.04 -3.60
CA VAL A 17 3.77 8.94 -2.90
C VAL A 17 4.17 9.17 -1.44
N GLY A 18 3.63 10.23 -0.84
CA GLY A 18 3.81 10.51 0.59
C GLY A 18 3.06 9.54 1.51
N ARG A 19 3.50 9.45 2.78
CA ARG A 19 2.84 8.62 3.81
C ARG A 19 1.38 9.00 4.03
N SER A 20 1.04 10.29 3.90
CA SER A 20 -0.35 10.77 3.99
C SER A 20 -1.24 10.12 2.94
N SER A 21 -0.77 9.99 1.70
CA SER A 21 -1.48 9.28 0.63
C SER A 21 -1.66 7.80 0.95
N ILE A 22 -0.64 7.16 1.54
CA ILE A 22 -0.77 5.77 2.01
C ILE A 22 -1.86 5.64 3.07
N TYR A 23 -1.88 6.51 4.08
CA TYR A 23 -2.94 6.50 5.09
C TYR A 23 -4.33 6.80 4.50
N ALA A 24 -4.42 7.70 3.52
CA ALA A 24 -5.67 7.96 2.81
C ALA A 24 -6.16 6.72 2.05
N LEU A 25 -5.26 6.00 1.38
CA LEU A 25 -5.56 4.75 0.67
C LEU A 25 -5.95 3.62 1.62
N ILE A 26 -5.33 3.53 2.80
CA ILE A 26 -5.75 2.59 3.85
C ILE A 26 -7.17 2.95 4.33
N LYS A 27 -7.41 4.24 4.60
CA LYS A 27 -8.72 4.73 5.07
C LYS A 27 -9.83 4.52 4.02
N SER A 28 -9.51 4.65 2.74
CA SER A 28 -10.46 4.45 1.64
C SER A 28 -10.61 2.98 1.21
N GLY A 29 -9.84 2.05 1.79
CA GLY A 29 -9.82 0.64 1.40
C GLY A 29 -9.08 0.36 0.08
N GLY A 30 -8.34 1.33 -0.45
CA GLY A 30 -7.48 1.14 -1.63
C GLY A 30 -6.30 0.20 -1.36
N LEU A 31 -5.77 0.22 -0.14
CA LEU A 31 -4.66 -0.65 0.29
C LEU A 31 -5.10 -1.56 1.44
N ASP A 32 -4.68 -2.83 1.38
CA ASP A 32 -5.05 -3.85 2.35
C ASP A 32 -3.99 -3.88 3.46
N ALA A 33 -4.34 -3.35 4.63
CA ALA A 33 -3.44 -3.26 5.78
C ALA A 33 -3.63 -4.43 6.75
N ILE A 34 -2.52 -5.07 7.12
CA ILE A 34 -2.47 -6.09 8.18
C ILE A 34 -1.67 -5.57 9.37
N LYS A 35 -2.06 -6.00 10.57
CA LYS A 35 -1.36 -5.65 11.80
C LYS A 35 -0.60 -6.86 12.34
N ILE A 36 0.72 -6.72 12.48
CA ILE A 36 1.60 -7.72 13.08
C ILE A 36 2.33 -7.07 14.25
N GLY A 37 1.90 -7.40 15.47
CA GLY A 37 2.33 -6.72 16.68
C GLY A 37 2.08 -5.21 16.62
N ARG A 38 3.14 -4.42 16.76
CA ARG A 38 3.08 -2.95 16.69
C ARG A 38 3.12 -2.40 15.26
N ARG A 39 3.42 -3.23 14.26
CA ARG A 39 3.62 -2.79 12.87
C ARG A 39 2.33 -2.91 12.07
N THR A 40 2.08 -1.90 11.25
CA THR A 40 1.11 -1.98 10.14
C THR A 40 1.89 -2.26 8.86
N LEU A 41 1.51 -3.31 8.15
CA LEU A 41 2.11 -3.76 6.90
C LEU A 41 1.04 -3.83 5.82
N LEU A 42 1.41 -3.61 4.57
CA LEU A 42 0.48 -3.58 3.45
C LEU A 42 0.76 -4.78 2.55
N THR A 43 -0.29 -5.46 2.08
CA THR A 43 -0.10 -6.61 1.19
C THR A 43 0.49 -6.16 -0.14
N THR A 44 1.50 -6.88 -0.63
CA THR A 44 2.10 -6.59 -1.94
C THR A 44 1.05 -6.63 -3.05
N GLU A 45 0.06 -7.51 -2.94
CA GLU A 45 -1.06 -7.61 -3.88
C GLU A 45 -1.92 -6.33 -3.93
N SER A 46 -2.24 -5.72 -2.79
CA SER A 46 -2.98 -4.46 -2.78
C SER A 46 -2.19 -3.29 -3.36
N VAL A 47 -0.88 -3.27 -3.11
CA VAL A 47 0.03 -2.27 -3.68
C VAL A 47 0.09 -2.40 -5.21
N ARG A 48 0.21 -3.63 -5.71
CA ARG A 48 0.17 -3.91 -7.16
C ARG A 48 -1.14 -3.48 -7.79
N ARG A 49 -2.27 -3.72 -7.13
CA ARG A 49 -3.61 -3.30 -7.60
C ARG A 49 -3.72 -1.79 -7.76
N ILE A 50 -3.11 -1.01 -6.86
CA ILE A 50 -3.08 0.46 -6.95
C ILE A 50 -2.22 0.95 -8.12
N ALA A 51 -1.11 0.27 -8.41
CA ALA A 51 -0.22 0.64 -9.50
C ALA A 51 -0.79 0.33 -10.91
N GLN A 52 -1.91 -0.39 -11.00
CA GLN A 52 -2.55 -0.67 -12.28
C GLN A 52 -3.20 0.61 -12.84
N PRO A 53 -3.00 0.92 -14.12
CA PRO A 53 -3.73 2.01 -14.79
C PRO A 53 -5.23 1.79 -14.65
N ARG A 54 -5.95 2.86 -14.28
CA ARG A 54 -7.41 2.89 -14.38
C ARG A 54 -7.79 3.81 -15.54
N PRO A 55 -8.78 3.44 -16.37
CA PRO A 55 -9.31 4.35 -17.38
C PRO A 55 -9.69 5.66 -16.70
N LEU A 56 -9.14 6.77 -17.19
CA LEU A 56 -9.61 8.09 -16.82
C LEU A 56 -10.94 8.29 -17.54
N ALA A 57 -12.02 8.42 -16.77
CA ALA A 57 -13.35 8.73 -17.31
C ALA A 57 -13.38 10.15 -17.89
#